data_AF-K9W7D3-F1
#
_entry.id   AF-K9W7D3-F1
#
_cell.length_a   1.000
_cell.length_b   1.000
_cell.length_c   1.000
_cell.angle_alpha   90.00
_cell.angle_beta   90.00
_cell.angle_gamma   90.00
#
_symmetry.space_group_name_H-M   'P 1'
#
loop_
_entity.id
_entity.type
_entity.pdbx_description
1 polymer ?
#
loop_
_entity_poly.entity_id
_entity_poly.type
_entity_poly.pdbx_seq_one_letter_code
_entity_poly.pdbx_strand_id
1 'polypeptide(L)' 'MTREKSIKVRLTEEEFEQINLYAKTKDFSVSEVIRDYIKRLPKMDSLRSIY' A
#
# COMPACT_ATOMS: atom_id res chain seq x y z
N MET A 1 -3.72 -18.09 -8.85
CA MET A 1 -4.87 -17.16 -8.92
C MET A 1 -4.35 -15.79 -9.34
N THR A 2 -4.77 -15.36 -10.52
CA THR A 2 -4.29 -14.20 -11.27
C THR A 2 -4.57 -12.91 -10.50
N ARG A 3 -3.51 -12.19 -10.09
CA ARG A 3 -3.61 -10.87 -9.45
C ARG A 3 -3.88 -9.84 -10.55
N GLU A 4 -5.13 -9.71 -10.99
CA GLU A 4 -5.55 -8.89 -12.15
C GLU A 4 -5.71 -7.39 -11.88
N LYS A 5 -5.51 -6.93 -10.64
CA LYS A 5 -5.68 -5.51 -10.30
C LYS A 5 -4.33 -4.82 -10.13
N SER A 6 -4.05 -3.88 -11.03
CA SER A 6 -2.91 -2.96 -10.95
C SER A 6 -3.35 -1.64 -10.34
N ILE A 7 -2.66 -1.19 -9.30
CA ILE A 7 -2.85 0.14 -8.70
C ILE A 7 -1.72 1.03 -9.22
N LYS A 8 -2.08 2.10 -9.95
CA LYS A 8 -1.17 3.22 -10.24
C LYS A 8 -1.41 4.29 -9.20
N VAL A 9 -0.47 4.44 -8.26
CA VAL A 9 -0.47 5.56 -7.31
C VAL A 9 0.39 6.68 -7.90
N ARG A 10 -0.14 7.90 -7.95
CA ARG A 10 0.68 9.10 -8.19
C ARG A 10 1.16 9.57 -6.83
N LEU A 11 2.45 9.36 -6.58
CA LEU A 11 3.13 9.81 -5.39
C LEU A 11 3.92 11.08 -5.73
N THR A 12 4.14 11.93 -4.74
CA THR A 12 5.17 12.97 -4.82
C THR A 12 6.55 12.32 -4.70
N GLU A 13 7.59 13.06 -5.10
CA GLU A 13 8.97 12.56 -5.09
C GLU A 13 9.42 12.14 -3.67
N GLU A 14 9.05 12.93 -2.67
CA GLU A 14 9.31 12.66 -1.25
C GLU A 14 8.66 11.35 -0.77
N GLU A 15 7.38 11.11 -1.10
CA GLU A 15 6.69 9.87 -0.71
C GLU A 15 7.29 8.66 -1.42
N PHE A 16 7.74 8.82 -2.67
CA PHE A 16 8.41 7.76 -3.41
C PHE A 16 9.77 7.40 -2.80
N GLU A 17 10.58 8.38 -2.41
CA GLU A 17 11.84 8.14 -1.71
C GLU A 17 11.61 7.45 -0.37
N GLN A 18 10.63 7.92 0.41
CA GLN A 18 10.31 7.35 1.72
C GLN A 18 9.87 5.89 1.60
N ILE A 19 9.03 5.55 0.62
CA ILE A 19 8.58 4.17 0.40
C ILE A 19 9.73 3.28 -0.10
N ASN A 20 10.65 3.83 -0.90
CA ASN A 20 11.80 3.11 -1.45
C ASN A 20 12.86 2.84 -0.36
N LEU A 21 13.10 3.80 0.54
CA LEU A 21 13.93 3.61 1.74
C LEU A 21 13.34 2.54 2.66
N TYR A 22 12.03 2.57 2.88
CA TYR A 22 11.34 1.58 3.70
C TYR A 22 11.40 0.18 3.09
N ALA A 23 11.22 0.08 1.76
CA ALA A 23 11.37 -1.15 0.98
C ALA A 23 12.79 -1.74 1.11
N LYS A 24 13.81 -0.92 0.90
CA LYS A 24 15.22 -1.31 1.07
C LYS A 24 15.54 -1.81 2.48
N THR A 25 14.99 -1.16 3.50
CA THR A 25 15.26 -1.51 4.90
C THR A 25 14.72 -2.90 5.27
N LYS A 26 13.64 -3.33 4.62
CA LYS A 26 12.98 -4.61 4.91
C LYS A 26 13.21 -5.70 3.86
N ASP A 27 14.07 -5.46 2.87
CA ASP A 27 14.30 -6.35 1.72
C ASP A 27 13.00 -6.73 0.97
N PHE A 28 12.01 -5.85 1.00
CA PHE A 28 10.73 -6.05 0.34
C PHE A 28 10.62 -5.18 -0.91
N SER A 29 9.90 -5.65 -1.92
CA SER A 29 9.51 -4.77 -3.04
C SER A 29 8.55 -3.68 -2.55
N VAL A 30 8.59 -2.49 -3.17
CA VAL A 30 7.62 -1.41 -2.91
C VAL A 30 6.17 -1.91 -3.00
N SER A 31 5.90 -2.85 -3.91
CA SER A 31 4.60 -3.51 -4.05
C SER A 31 4.19 -4.33 -2.82
N GLU A 32 5.13 -4.94 -2.12
CA GLU A 32 4.89 -5.67 -0.88
C GLU A 32 4.69 -4.73 0.30
N VAL A 33 5.48 -3.65 0.36
CA VAL A 33 5.27 -2.58 1.34
C VAL A 33 3.85 -2.04 1.21
N ILE A 34 3.43 -1.64 0.01
CA ILE A 34 2.06 -1.14 -0.23
C ILE A 34 1.01 -2.19 0.17
N ARG A 35 1.24 -3.47 -0.09
CA ARG A 35 0.31 -4.53 0.34
C ARG A 35 0.25 -4.72 1.85
N ASP A 36 1.39 -4.64 2.55
CA ASP A 36 1.42 -4.72 4.01
C ASP A 36 0.68 -3.53 4.61
N TYR A 37 0.91 -2.33 4.07
CA TYR A 37 0.15 -1.13 4.43
C TYR A 37 -1.34 -1.31 4.16
N ILE A 38 -1.74 -1.85 2.99
CA ILE A 38 -3.16 -2.13 2.69
C ILE A 38 -3.75 -3.17 3.66
N LYS A 39 -2.99 -4.16 4.11
CA LYS A 39 -3.43 -5.13 5.12
C LYS A 39 -3.59 -4.49 6.51
N ARG A 40 -2.76 -3.50 6.83
CA ARG A 40 -2.83 -2.72 8.08
C ARG A 40 -3.93 -1.67 8.07
N LEU A 41 -4.39 -1.23 6.89
CA LEU A 41 -5.54 -0.35 6.80
C LEU A 41 -6.75 -1.04 7.47
N PRO A 42 -7.46 -0.35 8.39
CA PRO A 42 -8.67 -0.90 8.97
C PRO A 42 -9.63 -1.24 7.84
N LYS A 43 -10.10 -2.48 7.79
CA LYS A 43 -11.09 -2.89 6.80
C LYS A 43 -12.31 -1.99 6.99
N MET A 44 -12.55 -1.13 6.01
CA MET A 44 -13.65 -0.15 5.99
C MET A 44 -15.02 -0.82 5.81
N ASP A 45 -15.13 -2.11 6.16
CA ASP A 45 -16.39 -2.85 6.24
C ASP A 45 -17.26 -2.35 7.41
N SER A 46 -16.66 -1.68 8.41
CA SER A 46 -17.38 -1.09 9.56
C SER A 46 -17.86 0.36 9.35
N LEU A 47 -17.51 1.05 8.26
CA LEU A 47 -17.95 2.44 8.03
C LEU A 47 -19.20 2.57 7.12
N ARG A 48 -19.83 1.44 6.75
CA ARG A 48 -21.12 1.42 6.04
C ARG A 48 -22.35 1.37 6.97
N SER A 49 -22.15 1.45 8.28
CA SER A 49 -23.24 1.44 9.28
C SER A 49 -23.43 2.78 10.00
N ILE A 50 -23.13 3.89 9.32
CA ILE A 50 -23.58 5.22 9.76
C ILE A 50 -24.18 5.92 8.54
N TYR A 51 -25.35 5.40 8.16
CA TYR A 51 -26.40 6.14 7.45
C TYR A 51 -27.08 7.08 8.44
#